data_AF-A0A1S3DDZ1-F1
#
_entry.id   AF-A0A1S3DDZ1-F1
#
_cell.length_a   1.000
_cell.length_b   1.000
_cell.length_c   1.000
_cell.angle_alpha   90.00
_cell.angle_beta   90.00
_cell.angle_gamma   90.00
#
_symmetry.space_group_name_H-M   'P 1'
#
loop_
_entity.id
_entity.type
_entity.pdbx_description
1 polymer ?
#
loop_
_entity_poly.entity_id
_entity_poly.type
_entity_poly.pdbx_seq_one_letter_code
_entity_poly.pdbx_strand_id
1 'polypeptide(L)' 'MTGPQTKKKKNCTNKRSIKTKLYKRDLDQIDGDCKEENAEKLLHQEIDFDRPGEAQFYCLHCA' A
#
# COMPACT_ATOMS: atom_id res chain seq x y z
N MET A 1 -41.85 -27.05 9.83
CA MET A 1 -41.94 -25.87 8.96
C MET A 1 -40.69 -25.02 9.15
N THR A 2 -39.68 -25.15 8.29
CA THR A 2 -38.42 -24.39 8.40
C THR A 2 -38.72 -22.92 8.11
N GLY A 3 -38.51 -22.04 9.09
CA GLY A 3 -38.76 -20.60 8.96
C GLY A 3 -37.90 -19.92 7.88
N PRO A 4 -38.26 -18.71 7.45
CA PRO A 4 -37.57 -18.02 6.36
C PRO A 4 -36.10 -17.78 6.71
N GLN A 5 -35.20 -18.31 5.90
CA GLN A 5 -33.77 -18.09 6.07
C GLN A 5 -33.44 -16.62 5.81
N THR A 6 -33.24 -15.82 6.87
CA THR A 6 -32.81 -14.43 6.73
C THR A 6 -31.43 -14.40 6.07
N LYS A 7 -31.32 -13.77 4.89
CA LYS A 7 -30.03 -13.60 4.20
C LYS A 7 -29.06 -12.87 5.14
N LYS A 8 -27.94 -13.51 5.49
CA LYS A 8 -26.85 -12.87 6.24
C LYS A 8 -26.40 -11.62 5.48
N LYS A 9 -26.40 -10.48 6.17
CA LYS A 9 -25.88 -9.22 5.64
C LYS A 9 -24.41 -9.45 5.24
N LYS A 10 -24.08 -9.25 3.96
CA LYS A 10 -22.69 -9.25 3.50
C LYS A 10 -22.03 -7.99 4.05
N ASN A 11 -21.34 -8.11 5.17
CA ASN A 11 -20.45 -7.06 5.64
C ASN A 11 -19.28 -7.00 4.64
N CYS A 12 -19.19 -5.92 3.87
CA CYS A 12 -18.00 -5.68 3.04
C CYS A 12 -16.84 -5.30 3.97
N THR A 13 -16.01 -6.28 4.28
CA THR A 13 -14.99 -6.27 5.34
C THR A 13 -13.90 -5.20 5.12
N ASN A 14 -13.71 -4.69 3.90
CA ASN A 14 -12.55 -3.87 3.53
C ASN A 14 -12.79 -2.35 3.50
N LYS A 15 -13.90 -1.85 4.05
CA LYS A 15 -14.19 -0.40 4.09
C LYS A 15 -13.16 0.44 4.87
N ARG A 16 -12.42 -0.18 5.80
CA ARG A 16 -11.42 0.55 6.60
C ARG A 16 -10.09 0.70 5.88
N SER A 17 -9.66 -0.31 5.13
CA SER A 17 -8.37 -0.33 4.44
C SER A 17 -8.37 0.50 3.14
N ILE A 18 -9.50 0.55 2.43
CA ILE A 18 -9.63 1.27 1.14
C ILE A 18 -9.99 2.76 1.36
N LYS A 19 -9.57 3.36 2.49
CA LYS A 19 -9.82 4.79 2.74
C LYS A 19 -8.72 5.61 2.10
N THR A 20 -9.06 6.80 1.58
CA THR A 20 -8.09 7.73 0.99
C THR A 20 -6.94 8.12 1.94
N LYS A 21 -7.20 8.17 3.26
CA LYS A 21 -6.15 8.43 4.27
C LYS A 21 -5.12 7.31 4.44
N LEU A 22 -5.45 6.09 3.97
CA LEU A 22 -4.60 4.89 4.05
C LEU A 22 -4.24 4.39 2.64
N TYR A 23 -4.30 5.31 1.66
CA TYR A 23 -3.94 5.01 0.29
C TYR A 23 -2.48 4.57 0.21
N LYS A 24 -2.26 3.48 -0.52
CA LYS A 24 -0.94 2.96 -0.87
C LYS A 24 -0.62 3.37 -2.29
N ARG A 25 0.66 3.36 -2.65
CA ARG A 25 1.09 3.73 -4.00
C ARG A 25 0.41 2.82 -5.04
N ASP A 26 0.04 3.38 -6.18
CA ASP A 26 -0.56 2.60 -7.27
C ASP A 26 0.51 1.78 -8.00
N LEU A 27 0.12 0.63 -8.55
CA LEU A 27 1.02 -0.25 -9.31
C LEU A 27 1.66 0.47 -10.50
N ASP A 28 0.89 1.31 -11.21
CA ASP A 28 1.39 2.09 -12.35
C ASP A 28 2.50 3.09 -11.94
N GLN A 29 2.46 3.57 -10.69
CA GLN A 29 3.51 4.45 -10.14
C GLN A 29 4.76 3.64 -9.79
N ILE A 30 4.59 2.45 -9.21
CA ILE A 30 5.69 1.53 -8.89
C ILE A 30 6.43 1.10 -10.16
N ASP A 31 5.71 0.83 -11.24
CA ASP A 31 6.32 0.50 -12.53
C ASP A 31 7.16 1.66 -13.10
N GLY A 32 6.74 2.90 -12.83
CA GLY A 32 7.52 4.11 -13.16
C GLY A 32 8.77 4.27 -12.29
N ASP A 33 8.67 3.93 -11.01
CA ASP A 33 9.78 3.99 -10.05
C ASP A 33 10.81 2.86 -10.29
N CYS A 34 10.40 1.74 -10.88
CA CYS A 34 11.26 0.62 -11.23
C CYS A 34 12.25 0.93 -12.38
N LYS A 35 12.06 2.06 -13.07
CA LYS A 35 13.00 2.52 -14.10
C LYS A 35 14.33 2.93 -13.46
N GLU A 36 15.44 2.58 -14.12
CA GLU A 36 16.80 2.70 -13.60
C GLU A 36 17.11 4.11 -13.04
N GLU A 37 16.66 5.16 -13.72
CA GLU A 37 16.89 6.56 -13.31
C GLU A 37 16.26 6.94 -11.95
N ASN A 38 15.16 6.27 -11.59
CA ASN A 38 14.43 6.50 -10.34
C ASN A 38 14.86 5.50 -9.27
N ALA A 39 15.12 4.26 -9.67
CA ALA A 39 15.54 3.19 -8.78
C ALA A 39 16.81 3.55 -8.00
N GLU A 40 17.83 4.11 -8.68
CA GLU A 40 19.09 4.52 -8.02
C GLU A 40 18.87 5.60 -6.97
N LYS A 41 18.01 6.59 -7.25
CA LYS A 41 17.70 7.69 -6.33
C LYS A 41 16.90 7.22 -5.12
N LEU A 42 15.99 6.27 -5.32
CA LEU A 42 15.17 5.72 -4.26
C LEU A 42 15.92 4.68 -3.42
N LEU A 43 16.95 4.02 -3.95
CA LEU A 43 17.83 3.12 -3.20
C LEU A 43 18.86 3.90 -2.35
N HIS A 44 19.35 5.03 -2.85
CA HIS A 44 20.34 5.87 -2.17
C HIS A 44 19.71 7.15 -1.61
N GLN A 45 18.65 6.99 -0.80
CA GLN A 45 18.04 8.11 -0.08
C GLN A 45 19.00 8.66 1.00
N GLU A 46 18.93 9.96 1.25
CA GLU A 46 19.58 10.59 2.40
C GLU A 46 18.95 10.11 3.71
N ILE A 47 19.73 10.21 4.80
CA ILE A 47 19.33 9.77 6.13
C ILE A 47 18.18 10.64 6.63
N ASP A 48 17.00 10.04 6.78
CA ASP A 48 15.79 10.72 7.27
C ASP A 48 15.26 10.04 8.55
N PHE A 49 15.31 10.76 9.66
CA PHE A 49 14.94 10.25 10.99
C PHE A 49 13.43 10.11 11.21
N ASP A 50 12.60 10.72 10.37
CA ASP A 50 11.14 10.60 10.49
C ASP A 50 10.63 9.28 9.89
N ARG A 51 11.46 8.60 9.09
CA ARG A 51 11.14 7.35 8.40
C ARG A 51 11.73 6.13 9.12
N PRO A 52 11.05 4.97 9.03
CA PRO A 52 11.57 3.74 9.60
C PRO A 52 12.90 3.35 8.94
N GLY A 53 13.87 2.91 9.74
CA GLY A 53 15.18 2.50 9.25
C GLY A 53 15.98 3.62 8.57
N GLU A 54 15.75 4.88 8.99
CA GLU A 54 16.46 6.06 8.49
C GLU A 54 16.34 6.24 6.97
N ALA A 55 15.24 5.75 6.37
CA ALA A 55 14.99 5.69 4.93
C ALA A 55 15.96 4.84 4.08
N GLN A 56 17.02 4.26 4.68
CA GLN A 56 18.04 3.50 3.96
C GLN A 56 17.54 2.13 3.46
N PHE A 57 16.61 1.50 4.19
CA PHE A 57 16.11 0.14 3.90
C PHE A 57 14.77 0.14 3.16
N TYR A 58 14.68 0.87 2.05
CA TYR A 58 13.44 1.00 1.27
C TYR A 58 13.27 -0.10 0.22
N CYS A 59 12.06 -0.67 0.10
CA CYS A 59 11.70 -1.61 -0.96
C CYS A 59 10.88 -0.90 -2.05
N LEU A 60 11.41 -0.85 -3.27
CA LEU A 60 10.74 -0.28 -4.44
C LEU A 60 9.43 -1.01 -4.80
N HIS A 61 9.39 -2.34 -4.65
CA HIS A 61 8.32 -3.19 -5.15
C HIS A 61 7.06 -3.23 -4.26
N CYS A 62 7.20 -2.87 -2.98
CA CYS A 62 6.15 -3.06 -1.97
C CYS A 62 5.49 -1.77 -1.48
N ALA A 63 5.80 -0.65 -2.13
CA ALA A 63 5.35 0.70 -1.78
C ALA A 63 3.84 0.92 -1.88
#